data_AF-A0A958C6Z1-F1
#
_entry.id   AF-A0A958C6Z1-F1
#
_cell.length_a   1.000
_cell.length_b   1.000
_cell.length_c   1.000
_cell.angle_alpha   90.00
_cell.angle_beta   90.00
_cell.angle_gamma   90.00
#
_symmetry.space_group_name_H-M   'P 1'
#
loop_
_entity.id
_entity.type
_entity.pdbx_description
1 polymer ?
#
loop_
_entity_poly.entity_id
_entity_poly.type
_entity_poly.pdbx_seq_one_letter_code
_entity_poly.pdbx_strand_id
1 'polypeptide(L)'
;VIPTVARDDPHFDPATMWRGPVWANINYFFIEALEQIGRHDLAGELKNKTLDLIMAHDGIHEYYNGVTGEPPATAASIFGWTAAVFIDLAIRASSGDAG
;
A
#
# COMPACT_ATOMS: atom_id res chain seq x y z
N VAL A 1 3.97 -5.14 2.13
CA VAL A 1 3.06 -4.60 1.10
C VAL A 1 2.72 -5.69 0.11
N ILE A 2 1.53 -5.62 -0.51
CA ILE A 2 1.00 -6.66 -1.40
C ILE A 2 0.94 -6.11 -2.84
N PRO A 3 1.61 -6.74 -3.82
CA PRO A 3 1.48 -6.37 -5.22
C PRO A 3 0.12 -6.77 -5.78
N THR A 4 -0.33 -6.08 -6.83
CA THR A 4 -1.61 -6.38 -7.52
C THR A 4 -1.64 -7.73 -8.23
N VAL A 5 -0.47 -8.28 -8.54
CA VAL A 5 -0.28 -9.63 -9.11
C VAL A 5 0.78 -10.35 -8.29
N ALA A 6 0.61 -11.66 -8.11
CA ALA A 6 1.56 -12.50 -7.38
C ALA A 6 2.96 -12.44 -8.05
N ARG A 7 4.02 -12.42 -7.25
CA ARG A 7 5.40 -12.21 -7.75
C ARG A 7 5.90 -13.36 -8.63
N ASP A 8 5.35 -14.54 -8.43
CA ASP A 8 5.64 -15.77 -9.17
C ASP A 8 4.71 -15.98 -10.37
N ASP A 9 3.76 -15.06 -10.62
CA ASP A 9 2.95 -15.09 -11.83
C ASP A 9 3.82 -14.76 -13.06
N PRO A 10 3.74 -15.53 -14.16
CA PRO A 10 4.51 -15.26 -15.37
C PRO A 10 4.22 -13.90 -16.02
N HIS A 11 3.09 -13.26 -15.68
CA HIS A 11 2.68 -11.95 -16.18
C HIS A 11 3.00 -10.80 -15.21
N PHE A 12 3.64 -11.10 -14.07
CA PHE A 12 4.07 -10.11 -13.10
C PHE A 12 5.03 -9.11 -13.74
N ASP A 13 4.62 -7.85 -13.73
CA ASP A 13 5.45 -6.71 -14.11
C ASP A 13 5.40 -5.70 -12.97
N PRO A 14 6.51 -5.48 -12.25
CA PRO A 14 6.51 -4.67 -11.04
C PRO A 14 6.30 -3.17 -11.30
N ALA A 15 6.44 -2.69 -12.55
CA ALA A 15 6.29 -1.27 -12.89
C ALA A 15 4.97 -0.95 -13.61
N THR A 16 4.29 -1.96 -14.16
CA THR A 16 3.13 -1.76 -15.03
C THR A 16 1.81 -1.83 -14.26
N MET A 17 1.21 -0.67 -13.97
CA MET A 17 -0.15 -0.47 -13.43
C MET A 17 -0.72 -1.62 -12.57
N TRP A 18 -1.68 -2.39 -13.10
CA TRP A 18 -2.40 -3.46 -12.39
C TRP A 18 -1.75 -4.84 -12.58
N ARG A 19 -0.49 -4.90 -13.05
CA ARG A 19 0.22 -6.14 -13.37
C ARG A 19 1.32 -6.49 -12.38
N GLY A 20 1.44 -5.77 -11.26
CA GLY A 20 2.49 -6.03 -10.28
C GLY A 20 2.83 -4.89 -9.31
N PRO A 21 2.66 -3.60 -9.63
CA PRO A 21 2.80 -2.54 -8.64
C PRO A 21 1.94 -2.74 -7.40
N VAL A 22 2.40 -2.14 -6.30
CA VAL A 22 1.64 -1.99 -5.06
C VAL A 22 0.75 -0.76 -5.19
N TRP A 23 -0.52 -0.94 -4.85
CA TRP A 23 -1.52 0.11 -4.79
C TRP A 23 -2.00 0.27 -3.34
N ALA A 24 -1.97 1.50 -2.83
CA ALA A 24 -2.28 1.77 -1.43
C ALA A 24 -3.71 1.36 -1.05
N ASN A 25 -4.69 1.59 -1.93
CA ASN A 25 -6.07 1.17 -1.72
C ASN A 25 -6.25 -0.36 -1.69
N ILE A 26 -5.44 -1.13 -2.43
CA ILE A 26 -5.46 -2.60 -2.34
C ILE A 26 -4.93 -3.04 -0.97
N ASN A 27 -3.78 -2.53 -0.53
CA ASN A 27 -3.29 -2.81 0.82
C ASN A 27 -4.33 -2.41 1.88
N TYR A 28 -5.01 -1.27 1.71
CA TYR A 28 -6.07 -0.82 2.61
C TYR A 28 -7.21 -1.84 2.72
N PHE A 29 -7.72 -2.37 1.60
CA PHE A 29 -8.76 -3.41 1.65
C PHE A 29 -8.30 -4.67 2.39
N PHE A 30 -7.05 -5.07 2.23
CA PHE A 30 -6.50 -6.20 2.98
C PHE A 30 -6.32 -5.89 4.46
N ILE A 31 -5.91 -4.66 4.83
CA ILE A 31 -5.83 -4.23 6.23
C ILE A 31 -7.23 -4.34 6.86
N GLU A 32 -8.26 -3.75 6.25
CA GLU A 32 -9.64 -3.84 6.72
C GLU A 32 -10.14 -5.28 6.85
N ALA A 33 -9.86 -6.12 5.84
CA ALA A 33 -10.27 -7.52 5.87
C ALA A 33 -9.57 -8.28 7.00
N LEU A 34 -8.27 -8.04 7.23
CA LEU A 34 -7.50 -8.67 8.30
C LEU A 34 -8.00 -8.25 9.68
N GLU A 35 -8.33 -6.97 9.88
CA GLU A 35 -8.97 -6.47 11.10
C GLU A 35 -10.31 -7.19 11.36
N GLN A 36 -11.16 -7.29 10.34
CA GLN A 36 -12.49 -7.92 10.45
C GLN A 36 -12.43 -9.40 10.82
N ILE A 37 -11.37 -10.12 10.44
CA ILE A 37 -11.20 -11.54 10.75
C ILE A 37 -10.33 -11.78 12.00
N GLY A 38 -10.00 -10.74 12.76
CA GLY A 38 -9.22 -10.84 14.00
C GLY A 38 -7.72 -11.11 13.79
N ARG A 39 -7.19 -10.84 12.59
CA ARG A 39 -5.75 -10.94 12.26
C ARG A 39 -5.05 -9.60 12.43
N HIS A 40 -5.18 -9.03 13.62
CA HIS A 40 -4.64 -7.71 13.99
C HIS A 40 -3.11 -7.63 13.84
N ASP A 41 -2.41 -8.75 14.06
CA ASP A 41 -0.97 -8.87 13.86
C ASP A 41 -0.57 -8.55 12.40
N LEU A 42 -1.24 -9.19 11.45
CA LEU A 42 -0.98 -9.01 10.02
C LEU A 42 -1.51 -7.66 9.53
N ALA A 43 -2.66 -7.21 10.05
CA ALA A 43 -3.22 -5.90 9.71
C ALA A 43 -2.24 -4.77 10.10
N GLY A 44 -1.72 -4.82 11.33
CA GLY A 44 -0.72 -3.88 11.82
C GLY A 44 0.58 -3.92 11.01
N GLU A 45 1.08 -5.12 10.68
CA GLU A 45 2.27 -5.27 9.83
C GLU A 45 2.06 -4.66 8.43
N LEU A 46 0.94 -4.96 7.77
CA LEU A 46 0.63 -4.44 6.45
C LEU A 46 0.41 -2.93 6.46
N LYS A 47 -0.26 -2.40 7.49
CA LYS A 47 -0.43 -0.96 7.72
C LYS A 47 0.92 -0.26 7.80
N ASN A 48 1.80 -0.70 8.68
CA ASN A 48 3.11 -0.08 8.88
C ASN A 48 3.94 -0.13 7.59
N LYS A 49 4.01 -1.30 6.93
CA LYS A 49 4.70 -1.43 5.65
C LYS A 49 4.12 -0.53 4.54
N THR A 50 2.81 -0.26 4.57
CA THR A 50 2.16 0.63 3.60
C THR A 50 2.49 2.09 3.88
N LEU A 51 2.47 2.51 5.14
CA LEU A 51 2.91 3.85 5.56
C LEU A 51 4.38 4.07 5.22
N ASP A 52 5.25 3.13 5.58
CA ASP A 52 6.70 3.19 5.30
C ASP A 52 6.97 3.34 3.80
N LEU A 53 6.26 2.57 2.96
CA LEU A 53 6.39 2.67 1.51
C LEU A 53 6.02 4.06 1.00
N ILE A 54 4.91 4.63 1.47
CA ILE A 54 4.47 5.96 1.03
C ILE A 54 5.44 7.05 1.54
N MET A 55 5.88 6.95 2.80
CA MET A 55 6.75 7.92 3.46
C MET A 55 8.21 7.88 3.00
N ALA A 56 8.62 6.83 2.29
CA ALA A 56 9.96 6.72 1.70
C ALA A 56 10.20 7.72 0.56
N HIS A 57 9.17 8.46 0.14
CA HIS A 57 9.22 9.39 -0.99
C HIS A 57 8.68 10.77 -0.60
N ASP A 58 9.19 11.82 -1.24
CA ASP A 58 8.78 13.22 -1.01
C ASP A 58 7.36 13.54 -1.55
N GLY A 59 6.65 12.55 -2.11
CA GLY A 59 5.38 12.72 -2.79
C GLY A 59 4.42 11.54 -2.64
N ILE A 60 3.15 11.81 -2.95
CA ILE A 60 2.08 10.81 -2.92
C ILE A 60 1.79 10.33 -4.35
N HIS A 61 1.99 9.05 -4.61
CA HIS A 61 1.93 8.47 -5.96
C HIS A 61 0.79 7.47 -6.12
N GLU A 62 0.32 7.32 -7.36
CA GLU A 62 -0.78 6.41 -7.71
C GLU A 62 -0.48 4.95 -7.38
N TYR A 63 0.72 4.48 -7.72
CA TYR A 63 1.22 3.14 -7.43
C TYR A 63 2.74 3.14 -7.32
N TYR A 64 3.25 2.10 -6.67
CA TYR A 64 4.66 1.94 -6.33
C TYR A 64 5.20 0.64 -6.91
N ASN A 65 6.44 0.62 -7.36
CA ASN A 65 7.03 -0.56 -7.98
C ASN A 65 6.93 -1.77 -7.05
N GLY A 66 6.42 -2.88 -7.57
CA GLY A 66 6.15 -4.08 -6.78
C GLY A 66 7.39 -4.64 -6.08
N VAL A 67 8.60 -4.41 -6.60
CA VAL A 67 9.86 -4.94 -6.07
C VAL A 67 10.67 -3.87 -5.35
N THR A 68 10.89 -2.71 -5.98
CA THR A 68 11.80 -1.69 -5.44
C THR A 68 11.09 -0.68 -4.54
N GLY A 69 9.77 -0.57 -4.61
CA GLY A 69 9.00 0.48 -3.94
C GLY A 69 9.02 1.83 -4.67
N GLU A 70 9.92 2.04 -5.64
CA GLU A 70 10.00 3.31 -6.37
C GLU A 70 8.72 3.60 -7.16
N PRO A 71 8.18 4.83 -7.13
CA PRO A 71 7.06 5.21 -7.98
C PRO A 71 7.50 5.21 -9.45
N PRO A 72 6.85 4.44 -10.35
CA PRO A 72 7.16 4.49 -11.77
C PRO A 72 6.92 5.87 -12.36
N ALA A 73 7.67 6.26 -13.41
CA ALA A 73 7.50 7.56 -14.07
C ALA A 73 6.10 7.79 -14.67
N THR A 74 5.36 6.69 -14.91
CA THR A 74 3.97 6.70 -15.39
C THR A 74 2.93 6.82 -14.29
N ALA A 75 3.33 6.74 -13.01
CA ALA A 75 2.42 6.89 -11.89
C ALA A 75 2.11 8.38 -11.67
N ALA A 76 0.82 8.72 -11.55
CA ALA A 76 0.44 10.09 -11.26
C ALA A 76 0.97 10.54 -9.89
N SER A 77 1.50 11.76 -9.82
CA SER A 77 1.85 12.45 -8.58
C SER A 77 0.63 13.15 -7.97
N ILE A 78 0.64 13.39 -6.66
CA ILE A 78 -0.45 14.05 -5.92
C ILE A 78 -1.77 13.27 -6.08
N PHE A 79 -1.68 11.93 -5.94
CA PHE A 79 -2.82 11.05 -6.21
C PHE A 79 -3.78 10.96 -5.02
N GLY A 80 -5.06 11.27 -5.26
CA GLY A 80 -6.07 11.44 -4.21
C GLY A 80 -6.36 10.18 -3.39
N TRP A 81 -6.38 9.00 -4.00
CA TRP A 81 -6.68 7.77 -3.24
C TRP A 81 -5.55 7.39 -2.29
N THR A 82 -4.30 7.48 -2.76
CA THR A 82 -3.13 7.23 -1.91
C THR A 82 -3.08 8.25 -0.78
N ALA A 83 -3.41 9.52 -1.03
CA ALA A 83 -3.48 10.54 0.00
C ALA A 83 -4.56 10.21 1.06
N ALA A 84 -5.75 9.82 0.63
CA ALA A 84 -6.83 9.45 1.54
C ALA A 84 -6.46 8.23 2.42
N VAL A 85 -5.90 7.18 1.81
CA VAL A 85 -5.42 5.99 2.53
C VAL A 85 -4.31 6.35 3.51
N PHE A 86 -3.34 7.17 3.09
CA PHE A 86 -2.24 7.60 3.95
C PHE A 86 -2.75 8.33 5.19
N ILE A 87 -3.65 9.31 5.02
CA ILE A 87 -4.22 10.08 6.14
C ILE A 87 -4.92 9.15 7.14
N ASP A 88 -5.78 8.25 6.66
CA ASP A 88 -6.53 7.34 7.52
C ASP A 88 -5.60 6.39 8.30
N LEU A 89 -4.68 5.72 7.61
CA LEU A 89 -3.74 4.80 8.25
C LEU A 89 -2.79 5.52 9.22
N ALA A 90 -2.37 6.75 8.91
CA ALA A 90 -1.53 7.56 9.79
C ALA A 90 -2.28 7.98 11.07
N ILE A 91 -3.56 8.34 10.97
CA ILE A 91 -4.40 8.63 12.14
C ILE A 91 -4.49 7.40 13.04
N ARG A 92 -4.77 6.22 12.48
CA ARG A 92 -4.83 4.97 13.24
C ARG A 92 -3.50 4.65 13.93
N ALA A 93 -2.39 4.74 13.19
CA ALA A 93 -1.06 4.52 13.74
C ALA A 93 -0.71 5.49 14.89
N SER A 94 -1.12 6.76 14.78
CA SER A 94 -0.88 7.78 15.82
C SER A 94 -1.78 7.66 17.04
N SER A 95 -3.00 7.11 16.87
CA SER A 95 -3.99 6.99 17.94
C SER A 95 -3.73 5.79 18.85
N GLY A 96 -2.74 4.95 18.50
CA GLY A 96 -2.44 3.68 19.17
C GLY A 96 -3.64 2.76 19.07
N ASP A 97 -3.77 2.03 17.94
CA ASP A 97 -4.85 1.08 17.63
C ASP A 97 -5.62 0.66 18.88
N ALA A 98 -6.75 1.34 19.12
CA ALA A 98 -7.65 1.06 20.22
C ALA A 98 -8.38 -0.26 19.91
N GLY A 99 -7.67 -1.37 20.11
CA GLY A 99 -8.20 -2.72 20.21
C GLY A 99 -8.60 -3.04 21.65
#